data_AF-A0A286XXK6-F1
#
_entry.id   AF-A0A286XXK6-F1
#
_cell.length_a   1.000
_cell.length_b   1.000
_cell.length_c   1.000
_cell.angle_alpha   90.00
_cell.angle_beta   90.00
_cell.angle_gamma   90.00
#
_symmetry.space_group_name_H-M   'P 1'
#
loop_
_entity.id
_entity.type
_entity.pdbx_description
1 polymer ?
#
loop_
_entity_poly.entity_id
_entity_poly.type
_entity_poly.pdbx_seq_one_letter_code
_entity_poly.pdbx_strand_id
1 'polypeptide(L)'
;MLEEKEKEPAMNPFQKNESKQTLFSPVSTEEVPPRAPSPPKQSPPKICGSSYPLSIAFIVVNEFCERFSYYGMKAVLTLYFLYFLHWNEDTSTSVYHAFNSLCYFTPILGAAIADSWLGKFKTIIYLSLVYVLGHVLKSLGAIPVLGGKMAHTILSLIGLSLIALGTGGIKPCVAAFGGDQFEEKHGMC
;
A
#
# COMPACT_ATOMS: atom_id res chain seq x y z
N MET A 1 6.84 -49.50 33.84
CA MET A 1 6.41 -50.79 33.25
C MET A 1 5.06 -50.53 32.61
N LEU A 2 5.01 -50.23 31.30
CA LEU A 2 4.83 -51.21 30.20
C LEU A 2 3.57 -52.07 30.45
N GLU A 3 2.53 -52.05 29.63
CA GLU A 3 2.53 -52.37 28.19
C GLU A 3 1.43 -51.64 27.39
N GLU A 4 1.76 -51.33 26.13
CA GLU A 4 0.85 -50.97 25.03
C GLU A 4 0.24 -52.21 24.37
N LYS A 5 -0.94 -52.03 23.73
CA LYS A 5 -1.25 -52.55 22.39
C LYS A 5 -2.48 -51.83 21.84
N GLU A 6 -2.29 -50.81 21.00
CA GLU A 6 -2.23 -50.85 19.52
C GLU A 6 -3.59 -50.66 18.86
N LYS A 7 -3.69 -49.64 17.99
CA LYS A 7 -4.13 -49.72 16.57
C LYS A 7 -4.97 -48.51 16.18
N GLU A 8 -4.47 -47.69 15.24
CA GLU A 8 -5.04 -47.55 13.89
C GLU A 8 -4.12 -46.66 13.01
N PRO A 9 -3.84 -47.04 11.74
CA PRO A 9 -2.96 -46.28 10.86
C PRO A 9 -3.70 -45.19 10.05
N ALA A 10 -2.89 -44.26 9.56
CA ALA A 10 -3.23 -43.08 8.77
C ALA A 10 -4.03 -43.35 7.47
N MET A 11 -4.81 -42.35 7.00
CA MET A 11 -4.60 -41.66 5.70
C MET A 11 -5.70 -40.60 5.42
N ASN A 12 -5.27 -39.34 5.42
CA ASN A 12 -5.53 -38.18 4.54
C ASN A 12 -6.83 -37.95 3.71
N PRO A 13 -7.08 -36.67 3.31
CA PRO A 13 -8.39 -36.03 3.29
C PRO A 13 -8.86 -35.64 1.88
N PHE A 14 -10.16 -35.74 1.58
CA PHE A 14 -10.85 -34.85 0.64
C PHE A 14 -12.36 -35.18 0.60
N GLN A 15 -13.18 -34.14 0.49
CA GLN A 15 -14.61 -34.16 0.10
C GLN A 15 -15.61 -34.72 1.14
N LYS A 16 -16.54 -33.88 1.60
CA LYS A 16 -17.86 -33.76 0.94
C LYS A 16 -18.73 -32.73 1.66
N ASN A 17 -19.10 -31.73 0.88
CA ASN A 17 -20.02 -30.65 1.16
C ASN A 17 -21.50 -31.15 1.12
N GLU A 18 -22.38 -30.40 1.78
CA GLU A 18 -23.85 -30.30 1.59
C GLU A 18 -24.73 -31.52 1.89
N SER A 19 -25.33 -31.51 3.09
CA SER A 19 -26.65 -32.10 3.31
C SER A 19 -27.29 -31.47 4.55
N LYS A 20 -28.31 -30.65 4.30
CA LYS A 20 -29.59 -30.62 5.03
C LYS A 20 -30.43 -29.50 4.43
N GLN A 21 -31.46 -29.84 3.65
CA GLN A 21 -32.86 -29.73 4.08
C GLN A 21 -33.80 -29.94 2.87
N THR A 22 -33.97 -31.20 2.47
CA THR A 22 -35.08 -31.65 1.62
C THR A 22 -36.19 -32.18 2.53
N LEU A 23 -37.37 -31.54 2.52
CA LEU A 23 -38.59 -32.09 3.11
C LEU A 23 -39.82 -31.65 2.29
N PHE A 24 -40.26 -32.56 1.41
CA PHE A 24 -41.58 -32.82 0.81
C PHE A 24 -42.52 -31.68 0.38
N SER A 25 -42.95 -31.72 -0.90
CA SER A 25 -44.36 -31.92 -1.32
C SER A 25 -44.46 -32.30 -2.82
N PRO A 26 -45.52 -33.05 -3.25
CA PRO A 26 -45.58 -33.72 -4.55
C PRO A 26 -46.25 -32.90 -5.67
N VAL A 27 -46.05 -33.40 -6.88
CA VAL A 27 -46.42 -32.90 -8.20
C VAL A 27 -47.92 -32.58 -8.39
N SER A 28 -48.23 -31.49 -9.10
CA SER A 28 -49.39 -31.39 -9.99
C SER A 28 -49.04 -30.45 -11.14
N THR A 29 -49.09 -30.99 -12.35
CA THR A 29 -49.01 -30.32 -13.64
C THR A 29 -50.27 -29.49 -13.86
N GLU A 30 -50.11 -28.16 -13.91
CA GLU A 30 -51.07 -27.27 -14.54
C GLU A 30 -50.29 -26.38 -15.53
N GLU A 31 -50.56 -26.53 -16.83
CA GLU A 31 -49.97 -25.68 -17.86
C GLU A 31 -50.46 -24.23 -17.68
N VAL A 32 -49.53 -23.32 -17.38
CA VAL A 32 -49.79 -21.88 -17.26
C VAL A 32 -49.72 -21.25 -18.65
N PRO A 33 -50.73 -20.46 -19.10
CA PRO A 33 -50.70 -19.83 -20.42
C PRO A 33 -49.57 -18.79 -20.54
N PRO A 34 -49.08 -18.49 -21.75
CA PRO A 34 -47.92 -17.63 -21.95
C PRO A 34 -48.14 -16.23 -21.35
N ARG A 35 -47.36 -15.91 -20.32
CA ARG A 35 -47.31 -14.58 -19.69
C ARG A 35 -46.77 -13.57 -20.71
N ALA A 36 -47.51 -12.49 -20.92
CA ALA A 36 -47.09 -11.37 -21.78
C ALA A 36 -45.69 -10.84 -21.38
N PRO A 37 -44.89 -10.34 -22.33
CA PRO A 37 -43.57 -9.79 -22.02
C PRO A 37 -43.72 -8.63 -21.02
N SER A 38 -43.11 -8.76 -19.84
CA SER A 38 -42.98 -7.62 -18.93
C SER A 38 -42.19 -6.51 -19.63
N PRO A 39 -42.58 -5.23 -19.49
CA PRO A 39 -41.85 -4.14 -20.13
C PRO A 39 -40.38 -4.16 -19.67
N PRO A 40 -39.42 -3.87 -20.57
CA PRO A 40 -38.01 -3.88 -20.22
C PRO A 40 -37.80 -2.97 -19.02
N LYS A 41 -37.22 -3.53 -17.97
CA LYS A 41 -36.87 -2.82 -16.73
C LYS A 41 -35.81 -1.78 -17.10
N GLN A 42 -36.23 -0.59 -17.49
CA GLN A 42 -35.32 0.51 -17.78
C GLN A 42 -34.63 0.88 -16.46
N SER A 43 -33.37 0.49 -16.35
CA SER A 43 -32.49 0.99 -15.30
C SER A 43 -32.42 2.52 -15.42
N PRO A 44 -32.48 3.27 -14.30
CA PRO A 44 -32.41 4.72 -14.35
C PRO A 44 -31.13 5.16 -15.07
N PRO A 45 -31.15 6.32 -15.77
CA PRO A 45 -29.98 6.82 -16.47
C PRO A 45 -28.83 6.96 -15.47
N LYS A 46 -27.71 6.29 -15.74
CA LYS A 46 -26.51 6.42 -14.93
C LYS A 46 -26.05 7.87 -15.04
N ILE A 47 -26.14 8.61 -13.94
CA ILE A 47 -25.57 9.96 -13.85
C ILE A 47 -24.06 9.79 -14.02
N CYS A 48 -23.57 10.12 -15.21
CA CYS A 48 -22.16 10.10 -15.54
C CYS A 48 -21.44 11.11 -14.64
N GLY A 49 -20.60 10.62 -13.72
CA GLY A 49 -19.65 11.47 -13.00
C GLY A 49 -19.78 11.60 -11.47
N SER A 50 -20.62 10.83 -10.76
CA SER A 50 -20.76 11.00 -9.29
C SER A 50 -20.27 9.85 -8.40
N SER A 51 -19.87 8.71 -8.96
CA SER A 51 -19.45 7.54 -8.16
C SER A 51 -17.95 7.28 -8.31
N TYR A 52 -17.14 7.96 -7.49
CA TYR A 52 -15.74 7.57 -7.32
C TYR A 52 -15.65 6.33 -6.43
N PRO A 53 -14.87 5.30 -6.81
CA PRO A 53 -14.64 4.17 -5.94
C PRO A 53 -13.99 4.63 -4.63
N LEU A 54 -14.43 4.07 -3.50
CA LEU A 54 -13.91 4.38 -2.16
C LEU A 54 -12.38 4.23 -2.08
N SER A 55 -11.79 3.36 -2.90
CA SER A 55 -10.34 3.18 -3.06
C SER A 55 -9.59 4.50 -3.33
N ILE A 56 -10.16 5.41 -4.14
CA ILE A 56 -9.51 6.69 -4.47
C ILE A 56 -9.39 7.58 -3.24
N ALA A 57 -10.41 7.61 -2.38
CA ALA A 57 -10.36 8.40 -1.15
C ALA A 57 -9.23 7.92 -0.23
N PHE A 58 -9.03 6.60 -0.09
CA PHE A 58 -7.91 6.04 0.67
C PHE A 58 -6.55 6.40 0.07
N ILE A 59 -6.41 6.36 -1.27
CA ILE A 59 -5.17 6.75 -1.96
C ILE A 59 -4.85 8.23 -1.71
N VAL A 60 -5.84 9.12 -1.81
CA VAL A 60 -5.64 10.56 -1.60
C VAL A 60 -5.24 10.87 -0.15
N VAL A 61 -5.89 10.25 0.83
CA VAL A 61 -5.54 10.45 2.26
C VAL A 61 -4.15 9.92 2.55
N ASN A 62 -3.78 8.76 2.00
CA ASN A 62 -2.43 8.22 2.14
C ASN A 62 -1.38 9.15 1.52
N GLU A 63 -1.64 9.65 0.30
CA GLU A 63 -0.75 10.59 -0.38
C GLU A 63 -0.61 11.88 0.44
N PHE A 64 -1.71 12.42 0.97
CA PHE A 64 -1.68 13.59 1.84
C PHE A 64 -0.82 13.36 3.09
N CYS A 65 -0.99 12.21 3.76
CA CYS A 65 -0.21 11.84 4.94
C CYS A 65 1.29 11.72 4.62
N GLU A 66 1.63 11.08 3.48
CA GLU A 66 3.01 10.98 3.00
C GLU A 66 3.62 12.36 2.82
N ARG A 67 2.92 13.27 2.12
CA ARG A 67 3.38 14.63 1.86
C ARG A 67 3.53 15.45 3.12
N PHE A 68 2.57 15.37 4.03
CA PHE A 68 2.63 16.04 5.31
C PHE A 68 3.87 15.61 6.09
N SER A 69 4.12 14.30 6.19
CA SER A 69 5.29 13.76 6.87
C SER A 69 6.60 14.17 6.18
N TYR A 70 6.65 14.13 4.84
CA TYR A 70 7.84 14.50 4.06
C TYR A 70 8.20 15.98 4.25
N TYR A 71 7.25 16.89 4.07
CA TYR A 71 7.51 18.33 4.21
C TYR A 71 7.74 18.74 5.67
N GLY A 72 7.01 18.15 6.61
CA GLY A 72 7.24 18.37 8.04
C GLY A 72 8.64 17.95 8.47
N MET A 73 9.09 16.77 8.03
CA MET A 73 10.45 16.29 8.28
C MET A 73 11.50 17.20 7.65
N LYS A 74 11.31 17.66 6.40
CA LYS A 74 12.24 18.58 5.73
C LYS A 74 12.34 19.94 6.42
N ALA A 75 11.24 20.46 6.95
CA ALA A 75 11.24 21.75 7.64
C ALA A 75 12.16 21.75 8.87
N VAL A 76 12.18 20.65 9.63
CA VAL A 76 13.02 20.53 10.84
C VAL A 76 14.41 19.93 10.55
N LEU A 77 14.65 19.44 9.33
CA LEU A 77 15.87 18.69 8.99
C LEU A 77 17.14 19.54 9.07
N THR A 78 17.12 20.74 8.51
CA THR A 78 18.28 21.64 8.56
C THR A 78 18.57 22.10 9.99
N LEU A 79 17.51 22.37 10.78
CA LEU A 79 17.65 22.69 12.21
C LEU A 79 18.29 21.53 12.97
N TYR A 80 17.89 20.30 12.66
CA TYR A 80 18.50 19.10 13.25
C TYR A 80 20.01 19.02 12.96
N PHE A 81 20.44 19.26 11.73
CA PHE A 81 21.87 19.23 11.37
C PHE A 81 22.69 20.30 12.10
N LEU A 82 22.17 21.54 12.17
CA LEU A 82 22.88 22.67 12.77
C LEU A 82 22.91 22.57 14.30
N TYR A 83 21.78 22.32 14.94
CA TYR A 83 21.65 22.41 16.39
C TYR A 83 21.92 21.11 17.13
N PHE A 84 21.61 19.95 16.53
CA PHE A 84 21.77 18.65 17.19
C PHE A 84 23.07 17.94 16.78
N LEU A 85 23.38 17.91 15.48
CA LEU A 85 24.63 17.31 15.00
C LEU A 85 25.82 18.28 15.04
N HIS A 86 25.58 19.57 15.26
CA HIS A 86 26.59 20.63 15.27
C HIS A 86 27.43 20.67 13.99
N TRP A 87 26.77 20.48 12.84
CA TRP A 87 27.41 20.64 11.54
C TRP A 87 27.46 22.11 11.11
N ASN A 88 28.41 22.41 10.23
CA ASN A 88 28.48 23.71 9.56
C ASN A 88 27.30 23.88 8.59
N GLU A 89 26.99 25.14 8.27
CA GLU A 89 25.93 25.51 7.33
C GLU A 89 26.16 24.92 5.93
N ASP A 90 27.40 24.96 5.45
CA ASP A 90 27.77 24.40 4.14
C ASP A 90 27.50 22.90 4.06
N THR A 91 27.93 22.14 5.08
CA THR A 91 27.72 20.69 5.15
C THR A 91 26.23 20.35 5.23
N SER A 92 25.49 21.07 6.08
CA SER A 92 24.05 20.86 6.27
C SER A 92 23.27 21.12 4.98
N THR A 93 23.61 22.20 4.28
CA THR A 93 23.01 22.58 3.00
C THR A 93 23.34 21.57 1.91
N SER A 94 24.60 21.13 1.84
CA SER A 94 25.05 20.10 0.90
C SER A 94 24.29 18.78 1.08
N VAL A 95 24.19 18.28 2.32
CA VAL A 95 23.44 17.05 2.63
C VAL A 95 21.94 17.22 2.33
N TYR A 96 21.34 18.38 2.64
CA TYR A 96 19.95 18.66 2.31
C TYR A 96 19.69 18.62 0.80
N HIS A 97 20.57 19.23 -0.01
CA HIS A 97 20.47 19.18 -1.46
C HIS A 97 20.73 17.77 -2.00
N ALA A 98 21.71 17.04 -1.47
CA ALA A 98 21.95 15.65 -1.85
C ALA A 98 20.72 14.77 -1.59
N PHE A 99 20.07 14.95 -0.43
CA PHE A 99 18.81 14.27 -0.12
C PHE A 99 17.70 14.61 -1.13
N ASN A 100 17.52 15.89 -1.48
CA ASN A 100 16.54 16.30 -2.48
C ASN A 100 16.85 15.71 -3.86
N SER A 101 18.11 15.77 -4.29
CA SER A 101 18.56 15.17 -5.56
C SER A 101 18.27 13.68 -5.60
N LEU A 102 18.52 12.97 -4.49
CA LEU A 102 18.19 11.54 -4.39
C LEU A 102 16.68 11.31 -4.50
N CYS A 103 15.84 12.12 -3.85
CA CYS A 103 14.37 12.03 -3.96
C CYS A 103 13.85 12.24 -5.40
N TYR A 104 14.56 12.99 -6.24
CA TYR A 104 14.21 13.20 -7.65
C TYR A 104 14.77 12.14 -8.58
N PHE A 105 15.84 11.47 -8.17
CA PHE A 105 16.45 10.37 -8.92
C PHE A 105 15.73 9.03 -8.69
N THR A 106 15.35 8.75 -7.46
CA THR A 106 14.70 7.48 -7.05
C THR A 106 13.35 7.16 -7.71
N PRO A 107 12.53 8.12 -8.21
CA PRO A 107 11.35 7.79 -9.00
C PRO A 107 11.67 7.00 -10.27
N ILE A 108 12.76 7.34 -10.97
CA ILE A 108 13.17 6.64 -12.19
C ILE A 108 13.52 5.19 -11.86
N LEU A 109 14.30 4.99 -10.79
CA LEU A 109 14.68 3.66 -10.32
C LEU A 109 13.47 2.86 -9.82
N GLY A 110 12.55 3.50 -9.08
CA GLY A 110 11.34 2.87 -8.56
C GLY A 110 10.38 2.43 -9.66
N ALA A 111 10.21 3.24 -10.71
CA ALA A 111 9.40 2.89 -11.87
C ALA A 111 10.00 1.69 -12.61
N ALA A 112 11.31 1.72 -12.91
CA ALA A 112 11.99 0.62 -13.58
C ALA A 112 11.86 -0.73 -12.83
N ILE A 113 11.96 -0.70 -11.49
CA ILE A 113 11.79 -1.89 -10.64
C ILE A 113 10.34 -2.40 -10.68
N ALA A 114 9.36 -1.48 -10.61
CA ALA A 114 7.95 -1.83 -10.66
C ALA A 114 7.55 -2.50 -11.97
N ASP A 115 8.08 -1.98 -13.09
CA ASP A 115 7.77 -2.47 -14.43
C ASP A 115 8.45 -3.81 -14.74
N SER A 116 9.62 -4.07 -14.15
CA SER A 116 10.45 -5.20 -14.55
C SER A 116 10.23 -6.47 -13.71
N TRP A 117 10.03 -6.39 -12.38
CA TRP A 117 10.11 -7.58 -11.50
C TRP A 117 8.96 -7.75 -10.49
N LEU A 118 8.45 -6.67 -9.90
CA LEU A 118 7.57 -6.79 -8.72
C LEU A 118 6.09 -6.48 -8.98
N GLY A 119 5.78 -5.75 -10.05
CA GLY A 119 4.44 -5.22 -10.29
C GLY A 119 4.09 -4.05 -9.37
N LYS A 120 3.14 -3.21 -9.82
CA LYS A 120 2.83 -1.91 -9.21
C LYS A 120 2.45 -2.02 -7.72
N PHE A 121 1.52 -2.91 -7.36
CA PHE A 121 1.00 -3.00 -5.99
C PHE A 121 2.06 -3.46 -4.98
N LYS A 122 2.87 -4.47 -5.30
CA LYS A 122 3.93 -4.96 -4.41
C LYS A 122 5.01 -3.91 -4.20
N THR A 123 5.42 -3.21 -5.26
CA THR A 123 6.39 -2.12 -5.16
C THR A 123 5.90 -1.00 -4.24
N ILE A 124 4.62 -0.60 -4.32
CA ILE A 124 4.04 0.41 -3.42
C ILE A 124 4.18 -0.04 -1.95
N ILE A 125 3.82 -1.28 -1.63
CA ILE A 125 3.90 -1.79 -0.26
C ILE A 125 5.34 -1.84 0.25
N TYR A 126 6.27 -2.42 -0.52
CA TYR A 126 7.67 -2.51 -0.09
C TYR A 126 8.32 -1.14 0.10
N LEU A 127 8.09 -0.19 -0.82
CA LEU A 127 8.65 1.15 -0.69
C LEU A 127 7.99 1.94 0.44
N SER A 128 6.70 1.71 0.73
CA SER A 128 6.02 2.31 1.89
C SER A 128 6.64 1.82 3.21
N LEU A 129 6.96 0.52 3.31
CA LEU A 129 7.67 -0.02 4.47
C LEU A 129 9.06 0.61 4.60
N VAL A 130 9.82 0.72 3.51
CA VAL A 130 11.13 1.39 3.49
C VAL A 130 11.03 2.85 3.93
N TYR A 131 9.98 3.56 3.50
CA TYR A 131 9.73 4.95 3.90
C TYR A 131 9.50 5.08 5.41
N VAL A 132 8.62 4.24 5.97
CA VAL A 132 8.34 4.24 7.42
C VAL A 132 9.58 3.86 8.22
N LEU A 133 10.34 2.85 7.78
CA LEU A 133 11.61 2.46 8.41
C LEU A 133 12.62 3.60 8.40
N GLY A 134 12.72 4.35 7.30
CA GLY A 134 13.60 5.52 7.21
C GLY A 134 13.23 6.60 8.23
N HIS A 135 11.94 6.88 8.43
CA HIS A 135 11.45 7.80 9.46
C HIS A 135 11.75 7.30 10.88
N VAL A 136 11.58 6.00 11.14
CA VAL A 136 11.91 5.39 12.43
C VAL A 136 13.41 5.52 12.71
N LEU A 137 14.28 5.15 11.76
CA LEU A 137 15.74 5.24 11.94
C LEU A 137 16.21 6.69 12.14
N LYS A 138 15.68 7.62 11.36
CA LYS A 138 15.95 9.06 11.56
C LYS A 138 15.50 9.54 12.94
N SER A 139 14.32 9.10 13.39
CA SER A 139 13.79 9.48 14.70
C SER A 139 14.63 8.91 15.83
N LEU A 140 15.08 7.65 15.72
CA LEU A 140 16.02 7.04 16.66
C LEU A 140 17.37 7.78 16.69
N GLY A 141 17.87 8.21 15.53
CA GLY A 141 19.08 9.03 15.41
C GLY A 141 18.96 10.40 16.10
N ALA A 142 17.74 10.91 16.29
CA ALA A 142 17.47 12.16 16.98
C ALA A 142 17.30 12.02 18.51
N ILE A 143 17.22 10.79 19.04
CA ILE A 143 17.11 10.58 20.48
C ILE A 143 18.50 10.66 21.12
N PRO A 144 18.79 11.65 21.98
CA PRO A 144 20.14 11.89 22.50
C PRO A 144 20.66 10.79 23.44
N VAL A 145 19.81 9.90 23.94
CA VAL A 145 20.21 8.80 24.84
C VAL A 145 20.70 7.55 24.08
N LEU A 146 20.53 7.48 22.76
CA LEU A 146 20.92 6.33 21.94
C LEU A 146 22.29 6.53 21.26
N GLY A 147 23.37 6.19 21.97
CA GLY A 147 24.71 6.05 21.39
C GLY A 147 25.53 7.33 21.33
N GLY A 148 26.62 7.31 20.56
CA GLY A 148 27.54 8.44 20.40
C GLY A 148 27.22 9.30 19.16
N LYS A 149 27.89 10.45 19.04
CA LYS A 149 27.75 11.39 17.90
C LYS A 149 27.83 10.71 16.53
N MET A 150 28.73 9.73 16.39
CA MET A 150 28.88 8.93 15.16
C MET A 150 27.64 8.08 14.86
N ALA A 151 27.04 7.46 15.89
CA ALA A 151 25.84 6.65 15.72
C ALA A 151 24.65 7.51 15.28
N HIS A 152 24.42 8.67 15.91
CA HIS A 152 23.36 9.62 15.52
C HIS A 152 23.50 10.06 14.06
N THR A 153 24.73 10.37 13.64
CA THR A 153 25.04 10.76 12.26
C THR A 153 24.71 9.64 11.29
N ILE A 154 25.21 8.43 11.53
CA ILE A 154 25.02 7.28 10.65
C ILE A 154 23.54 6.90 10.55
N LEU A 155 22.84 6.80 11.69
CA LEU A 155 21.41 6.54 11.74
C LEU A 155 20.61 7.56 10.95
N SER A 156 20.96 8.85 11.07
CA SER A 156 20.29 9.93 10.36
C SER A 156 20.53 9.89 8.85
N LEU A 157 21.76 9.63 8.41
CA LEU A 157 22.08 9.52 6.98
C LEU A 157 21.45 8.28 6.33
N ILE A 158 21.46 7.14 7.02
CA ILE A 158 20.78 5.92 6.57
C ILE A 158 19.26 6.17 6.51
N GLY A 159 18.69 6.76 7.56
CA GLY A 159 17.28 7.13 7.62
C GLY A 159 16.87 8.03 6.46
N LEU A 160 17.64 9.09 6.18
CA LEU A 160 17.39 10.00 5.05
C LEU A 160 17.48 9.31 3.70
N SER A 161 18.45 8.41 3.53
CA SER A 161 18.60 7.64 2.28
C SER A 161 17.39 6.73 2.04
N LEU A 162 16.91 6.04 3.08
CA LEU A 162 15.70 5.20 3.00
C LEU A 162 14.45 6.02 2.75
N ILE A 163 14.30 7.18 3.40
CA ILE A 163 13.20 8.12 3.14
C ILE A 163 13.22 8.54 1.66
N ALA A 164 14.40 8.90 1.11
CA ALA A 164 14.53 9.32 -0.28
C ALA A 164 14.18 8.21 -1.28
N LEU A 165 14.57 6.96 -0.98
CA LEU A 165 14.18 5.79 -1.78
C LEU A 165 12.67 5.55 -1.74
N GLY A 166 12.07 5.61 -0.55
CA GLY A 166 10.64 5.43 -0.35
C GLY A 166 9.82 6.51 -1.06
N THR A 167 10.02 7.78 -0.72
CA THR A 167 9.20 8.89 -1.25
C THR A 167 9.30 9.06 -2.76
N GLY A 168 10.48 8.81 -3.35
CA GLY A 168 10.64 8.94 -4.80
C GLY A 168 10.05 7.77 -5.56
N GLY A 169 10.31 6.53 -5.12
CA GLY A 169 9.87 5.34 -5.85
C GLY A 169 8.36 5.04 -5.72
N ILE A 170 7.70 5.48 -4.64
CA ILE A 170 6.24 5.28 -4.45
C ILE A 170 5.44 6.08 -5.49
N LYS A 171 5.84 7.32 -5.77
CA LYS A 171 5.10 8.28 -6.61
C LYS A 171 4.70 7.76 -8.00
N PRO A 172 5.60 7.22 -8.84
CA PRO A 172 5.22 6.73 -10.17
C PRO A 172 4.22 5.57 -10.08
N CYS A 173 4.35 4.71 -9.06
CA CYS A 173 3.50 3.54 -8.89
C CYS A 173 2.10 3.91 -8.39
N VAL A 174 1.99 4.84 -7.44
CA VAL A 174 0.69 5.29 -6.89
C VAL A 174 -0.13 6.02 -7.93
N ALA A 175 0.50 6.87 -8.77
CA ALA A 175 -0.18 7.54 -9.86
C ALA A 175 -0.79 6.53 -10.85
N ALA A 176 -0.02 5.51 -11.26
CA ALA A 176 -0.50 4.46 -12.14
C ALA A 176 -1.60 3.61 -11.48
N PHE A 177 -1.43 3.21 -10.22
CA PHE A 177 -2.40 2.40 -9.49
C PHE A 177 -3.72 3.14 -9.20
N GLY A 178 -3.65 4.45 -8.98
CA GLY A 178 -4.83 5.31 -8.84
C GLY A 178 -5.62 5.44 -10.15
N GLY A 179 -4.93 5.53 -11.28
CA GLY A 179 -5.55 5.50 -12.61
C GLY A 179 -6.26 4.16 -12.88
N ASP A 180 -5.64 3.05 -12.47
CA ASP A 180 -6.20 1.70 -12.61
C ASP A 180 -7.52 1.49 -11.82
N GLN A 181 -7.90 2.41 -10.90
CA GLN A 181 -9.17 2.32 -10.15
C GLN A 181 -10.40 2.74 -10.97
N PHE A 182 -10.22 3.45 -12.08
CA PHE A 182 -11.32 3.85 -12.94
C PHE A 182 -11.60 2.73 -13.95
N GLU A 183 -12.59 1.87 -13.69
CA GLU A 183 -13.02 0.86 -14.67
C GLU A 183 -13.61 1.53 -15.93
N GLU A 184 -13.28 0.99 -17.11
CA GLU A 184 -13.82 1.40 -18.44
C GLU A 184 -15.36 1.35 -18.53
N LYS A 185 -16.05 0.72 -17.57
CA LYS A 185 -17.53 0.76 -17.46
C LYS A 185 -18.10 2.18 -17.27
N HIS A 186 -17.26 3.18 -17.03
CA HIS A 186 -17.62 4.60 -16.99
C HIS A 186 -17.24 5.37 -18.28
N GLY A 187 -16.59 4.72 -19.25
CA GLY A 187 -16.14 5.33 -20.52
C GLY A 187 -17.12 5.22 -21.69
N MET A 188 -18.27 4.57 -21.49
CA MET A 188 -19.38 4.56 -22.45
C MET A 188 -20.55 5.36 -21.89
N CYS A 189 -20.44 6.68 -21.97
CA CYS A 189 -21.56 7.61 -22.05
C CYS A 189 -21.38 8.43 -23.34
#